data_AF-A0AAD8XP16-F1
#
_entry.id   AF-A0AAD8XP16-F1
#
_cell.length_a   1.000
_cell.length_b   1.000
_cell.length_c   1.000
_cell.angle_alpha   90.00
_cell.angle_beta   90.00
_cell.angle_gamma   90.00
#
_symmetry.space_group_name_H-M   'P 1'
#
loop_
_entity.id
_entity.type
_entity.pdbx_description
1 polymer ?
#
loop_
_entity_poly.entity_id
_entity_poly.type
_entity_poly.pdbx_seq_one_letter_code
_entity_poly.pdbx_strand_id
1 'polypeptide(L)'
;MSAMQAANKLRTAFTKGAGPSFGLWQMIPGANVSRVLARSPGVDWILVDCEHGNIDDGAMHDAVPAIAAAGVSPIVRLPDMQSWMVKRALDCGAHGNEAWLTFEKILVPLLRTAQEAKDLVQSAKFPPWGRRGFGSPLAMERFSPAPSMTEYLQQANDSLLTIVQIETKEALESIDEIAAVEGIDALFIGPFDLGNNIGHPVINGVIEKELSDAIERILEATHKAGKKAGIFCTSGEQSKFFADKGRYLEILGKRRVSNMVEDISSSRQPIMAEKCVHQGCGKLYSDAEEPCVYHPGPPVFHEGQKGWKCCKPRVLTFEEFMAIPPCTTGKHSTTDLPPKIEQKPQADPADAPSLLDKLASAAEPARKPLSQATAAPSPPPPPPESESDDASLEIPDGTTCRRKACSATYRKASSRDGESCVHHPGVPIFHEGSKGYSCCKRRVLEFDQFMKIEGCKTKGRHLFIGSGKKKNAAAVGGEEKLDTVRTDFYQTPSTVIASFFLKKIVKDSAKIEFKSQSIALDLPTSDSPPKRYTTEVPLFAPIDTAKSTFKVLGTKLEVNLAKAGGESWPVLRSDDRLTGEILQIGKAGRLQ
;
A
#
# COMPACT_ATOMS: atom_id res chain seq x y z
N MET A 1 -6.33 38.17 -15.85
CA MET A 1 -6.09 36.90 -15.14
C MET A 1 -5.59 37.25 -13.75
N SER A 2 -6.05 36.56 -12.70
CA SER A 2 -5.47 36.63 -11.36
C SER A 2 -4.09 35.94 -11.29
N ALA A 3 -3.42 36.00 -10.14
CA ALA A 3 -2.15 35.28 -9.91
C ALA A 3 -2.32 33.77 -10.11
N MET A 4 -3.33 33.16 -9.48
CA MET A 4 -3.61 31.72 -9.64
C MET A 4 -4.06 31.38 -11.07
N GLN A 5 -4.72 32.31 -11.79
CA GLN A 5 -5.04 32.15 -13.21
C GLN A 5 -3.85 32.33 -14.17
N ALA A 6 -2.70 32.81 -13.68
CA ALA A 6 -1.44 32.89 -14.44
C ALA A 6 -0.41 31.81 -14.01
N ALA A 7 -0.53 31.28 -12.79
CA ALA A 7 0.30 30.20 -12.24
C ALA A 7 0.10 28.84 -12.95
N ASN A 8 -1.19 28.57 -13.33
CA ASN A 8 -2.73 27.19 -15.34
C ASN A 8 -2.39 27.13 -16.90
N LYS A 9 -1.42 26.27 -17.29
CA LYS A 9 -0.68 26.44 -18.55
C LYS A 9 -1.27 25.59 -19.65
N LEU A 10 -1.99 24.55 -19.26
CA LEU A 10 -3.02 24.01 -20.10
C LEU A 10 -4.11 25.05 -20.38
N ARG A 11 -4.68 25.77 -19.39
CA ARG A 11 -5.65 26.86 -19.67
C ARG A 11 -5.02 28.01 -20.47
N THR A 12 -3.73 28.26 -20.29
CA THR A 12 -2.97 29.24 -21.08
C THR A 12 -2.86 28.78 -22.54
N ALA A 13 -2.65 27.49 -22.80
CA ALA A 13 -2.76 26.91 -24.13
C ALA A 13 -4.21 26.97 -24.66
N PHE A 14 -5.21 26.65 -23.82
CA PHE A 14 -6.65 26.70 -24.13
C PHE A 14 -7.11 28.09 -24.59
N THR A 15 -6.57 29.14 -23.98
CA THR A 15 -6.96 30.56 -24.18
C THR A 15 -6.07 31.29 -25.19
N LYS A 16 -4.78 30.94 -25.31
CA LYS A 16 -3.89 31.49 -26.34
C LYS A 16 -3.95 30.75 -27.69
N GLY A 17 -4.66 29.61 -27.75
CA GLY A 17 -4.78 28.81 -28.97
C GLY A 17 -3.46 28.23 -29.46
N ALA A 18 -2.55 27.91 -28.53
CA ALA A 18 -1.12 27.67 -28.80
C ALA A 18 -0.78 26.33 -29.47
N GLY A 19 -1.75 25.65 -30.10
CA GLY A 19 -1.63 24.29 -30.63
C GLY A 19 -2.05 23.19 -29.63
N PRO A 20 -1.83 21.92 -29.97
CA PRO A 20 -2.11 20.78 -29.10
C PRO A 20 -1.14 20.72 -27.92
N SER A 21 -1.62 20.29 -26.75
CA SER A 21 -0.83 20.10 -25.54
C SER A 21 -0.65 18.62 -25.22
N PHE A 22 0.58 18.24 -24.86
CA PHE A 22 0.97 16.84 -24.73
C PHE A 22 1.20 16.43 -23.27
N GLY A 23 0.59 15.30 -22.89
CA GLY A 23 0.64 14.74 -21.54
C GLY A 23 1.39 13.42 -21.47
N LEU A 24 1.83 13.06 -20.25
CA LEU A 24 2.28 11.70 -19.89
C LEU A 24 1.39 11.09 -18.79
N TRP A 25 1.27 9.77 -18.78
CA TRP A 25 0.45 9.01 -17.81
C TRP A 25 1.35 8.31 -16.78
N GLN A 26 1.29 8.74 -15.51
CA GLN A 26 2.08 8.18 -14.41
C GLN A 26 1.24 7.15 -13.63
N MET A 27 1.59 5.87 -13.78
CA MET A 27 0.96 4.73 -13.06
C MET A 27 1.82 4.18 -11.90
N ILE A 28 3.02 4.76 -11.67
CA ILE A 28 4.04 4.27 -10.74
C ILE A 28 4.34 5.38 -9.73
N PRO A 29 4.41 5.07 -8.41
CA PRO A 29 4.60 6.08 -7.38
C PRO A 29 6.05 6.59 -7.30
N GLY A 30 6.22 7.76 -6.67
CA GLY A 30 7.53 8.29 -6.28
C GLY A 30 7.91 9.61 -6.95
N ALA A 31 8.23 10.63 -6.14
CA ALA A 31 8.57 11.98 -6.57
C ALA A 31 9.74 12.07 -7.58
N ASN A 32 10.68 11.12 -7.57
CA ASN A 32 11.75 11.08 -8.56
C ASN A 32 11.26 10.66 -9.95
N VAL A 33 10.30 9.72 -10.04
CA VAL A 33 9.65 9.34 -11.31
C VAL A 33 8.92 10.55 -11.88
N SER A 34 8.12 11.22 -11.04
CA SER A 34 7.44 12.47 -11.37
C SER A 34 8.37 13.56 -11.92
N ARG A 35 9.51 13.81 -11.27
CA ARG A 35 10.51 14.80 -11.73
C ARG A 35 11.20 14.40 -13.04
N VAL A 36 11.40 13.11 -13.31
CA VAL A 36 11.97 12.62 -14.58
C VAL A 36 10.95 12.77 -15.71
N LEU A 37 9.71 12.37 -15.50
CA LEU A 37 8.62 12.58 -16.45
C LEU A 37 8.45 14.08 -16.77
N ALA A 38 8.45 14.94 -15.76
CA ALA A 38 8.23 16.39 -15.92
C ALA A 38 9.39 17.09 -16.66
N ARG A 39 10.58 16.50 -16.70
CA ARG A 39 11.74 17.03 -17.45
C ARG A 39 11.83 16.50 -18.89
N SER A 40 10.84 15.72 -19.34
CA SER A 40 10.78 15.21 -20.71
C SER A 40 10.39 16.33 -21.69
N PRO A 41 11.17 16.59 -22.77
CA PRO A 41 10.86 17.67 -23.71
C PRO A 41 9.50 17.53 -24.38
N GLY A 42 8.72 18.62 -24.39
CA GLY A 42 7.36 18.65 -24.96
C GLY A 42 6.35 17.89 -24.11
N VAL A 43 6.37 18.10 -22.79
CA VAL A 43 5.36 17.60 -21.83
C VAL A 43 4.86 18.80 -21.04
N ASP A 44 3.58 19.14 -21.21
CA ASP A 44 2.96 20.28 -20.54
C ASP A 44 2.25 19.87 -19.24
N TRP A 45 1.92 18.59 -19.13
CA TRP A 45 1.17 18.01 -18.01
C TRP A 45 1.45 16.52 -17.79
N ILE A 46 1.21 16.04 -16.57
CA ILE A 46 1.31 14.62 -16.19
C ILE A 46 0.03 14.24 -15.46
N LEU A 47 -0.58 13.12 -15.85
CA LEU A 47 -1.70 12.54 -15.14
C LEU A 47 -1.18 11.53 -14.11
N VAL A 48 -1.42 11.83 -12.84
CA VAL A 48 -1.23 10.95 -11.69
C VAL A 48 -2.45 10.05 -11.60
N ASP A 49 -2.26 8.75 -11.85
CA ASP A 49 -3.35 7.79 -11.96
C ASP A 49 -3.59 7.06 -10.63
N CYS A 50 -4.64 7.46 -9.89
CA CYS A 50 -5.06 6.80 -8.66
C CYS A 50 -6.16 5.75 -8.87
N GLU A 51 -6.58 5.47 -10.12
CA GLU A 51 -7.61 4.49 -10.43
C GLU A 51 -7.04 3.16 -10.92
N HIS A 52 -6.02 3.19 -11.79
CA HIS A 52 -5.31 1.98 -12.27
C HIS A 52 -3.81 2.02 -12.01
N GLY A 53 -3.26 3.15 -11.55
CA GLY A 53 -1.89 3.25 -11.10
C GLY A 53 -1.73 2.72 -9.67
N ASN A 54 -0.51 2.29 -9.34
CA ASN A 54 -0.14 1.92 -7.98
C ASN A 54 0.19 3.18 -7.15
N ILE A 55 -0.73 4.16 -7.14
CA ILE A 55 -0.57 5.48 -6.54
C ILE A 55 -1.72 5.72 -5.56
N ASP A 56 -1.46 5.42 -4.29
CA ASP A 56 -2.36 5.77 -3.21
C ASP A 56 -2.37 7.29 -2.92
N ASP A 57 -3.24 7.69 -2.00
CA ASP A 57 -3.42 9.07 -1.55
C ASP A 57 -2.14 9.69 -0.95
N GLY A 58 -1.22 8.90 -0.39
CA GLY A 58 0.09 9.37 0.06
C GLY A 58 1.05 9.61 -1.12
N ALA A 59 1.16 8.63 -2.01
CA ALA A 59 1.98 8.74 -3.22
C ALA A 59 1.49 9.85 -4.17
N MET A 60 0.19 10.13 -4.20
CA MET A 60 -0.39 11.30 -4.88
C MET A 60 0.11 12.62 -4.26
N HIS A 61 0.09 12.72 -2.93
CA HIS A 61 0.60 13.88 -2.19
C HIS A 61 2.11 14.11 -2.37
N ASP A 62 2.90 13.08 -2.70
CA ASP A 62 4.31 13.22 -3.09
C ASP A 62 4.49 13.57 -4.59
N ALA A 63 3.71 12.94 -5.47
CA ALA A 63 3.84 13.08 -6.93
C ALA A 63 3.43 14.48 -7.40
N VAL A 64 2.28 14.97 -6.97
CA VAL A 64 1.72 16.27 -7.38
C VAL A 64 2.68 17.46 -7.14
N PRO A 65 3.23 17.69 -5.94
CA PRO A 65 4.20 18.76 -5.72
C PRO A 65 5.56 18.51 -6.41
N ALA A 66 5.91 17.27 -6.72
CA ALA A 66 7.14 16.94 -7.44
C ALA A 66 7.02 17.21 -8.96
N ILE A 67 5.83 17.01 -9.54
CA ILE A 67 5.46 17.49 -10.87
C ILE A 67 5.44 19.02 -10.88
N ALA A 68 4.83 19.64 -9.86
CA ALA A 68 4.72 21.09 -9.75
C ALA A 68 6.06 21.82 -9.69
N ALA A 69 6.93 21.41 -8.75
CA ALA A 69 8.27 21.98 -8.59
C ALA A 69 9.25 21.64 -9.73
N ALA A 70 8.78 20.97 -10.78
CA ALA A 70 9.51 20.77 -12.04
C ALA A 70 8.95 21.62 -13.20
N GLY A 71 7.85 22.35 -12.99
CA GLY A 71 7.22 23.18 -14.00
C GLY A 71 6.37 22.38 -14.99
N VAL A 72 5.47 21.51 -14.53
CA VAL A 72 4.55 20.73 -15.38
C VAL A 72 3.20 20.63 -14.67
N SER A 73 2.08 20.62 -15.40
CA SER A 73 0.74 20.64 -14.77
C SER A 73 0.30 19.24 -14.29
N PRO A 74 0.11 18.95 -12.99
CA PRO A 74 -0.43 17.68 -12.53
C PRO A 74 -1.94 17.62 -12.77
N ILE A 75 -2.40 16.55 -13.43
CA ILE A 75 -3.77 16.07 -13.36
C ILE A 75 -3.81 14.96 -12.32
N VAL A 76 -4.87 14.85 -11.54
CA VAL A 76 -5.19 13.62 -10.80
C VAL A 76 -6.38 12.93 -11.45
N ARG A 77 -6.23 11.66 -11.87
CA ARG A 77 -7.38 10.79 -12.14
C ARG A 77 -7.83 10.17 -10.82
N LEU A 78 -9.05 10.45 -10.40
CA LEU A 78 -9.61 9.93 -9.15
C LEU A 78 -9.98 8.44 -9.30
N PRO A 79 -9.99 7.65 -8.20
CA PRO A 79 -10.51 6.28 -8.22
C PRO A 79 -12.03 6.20 -8.45
N ASP A 80 -12.78 7.21 -8.02
CA ASP A 80 -14.24 7.31 -8.11
C ASP A 80 -14.66 8.78 -7.88
N MET A 81 -15.88 9.16 -8.26
CA MET A 81 -16.46 10.51 -8.12
C MET A 81 -16.90 10.83 -6.67
N GLN A 82 -16.17 10.35 -5.67
CA GLN A 82 -16.50 10.63 -4.27
C GLN A 82 -16.05 12.04 -3.87
N SER A 83 -16.97 12.80 -3.25
CA SER A 83 -16.73 14.20 -2.88
C SER A 83 -15.55 14.39 -1.92
N TRP A 84 -15.18 13.35 -1.16
CA TRP A 84 -13.98 13.36 -0.32
C TRP A 84 -12.68 13.09 -1.09
N MET A 85 -12.73 12.27 -2.16
CA MET A 85 -11.59 12.03 -3.06
C MET A 85 -11.29 13.28 -3.89
N VAL A 86 -12.34 13.91 -4.45
CA VAL A 86 -12.26 15.23 -5.09
C VAL A 86 -11.56 16.22 -4.16
N LYS A 87 -12.03 16.32 -2.90
CA LYS A 87 -11.40 17.19 -1.92
C LYS A 87 -9.94 16.81 -1.62
N ARG A 88 -9.57 15.53 -1.51
CA ARG A 88 -8.17 15.11 -1.26
C ARG A 88 -7.22 15.51 -2.40
N ALA A 89 -7.60 15.28 -3.65
CA ALA A 89 -6.79 15.66 -4.80
C ALA A 89 -6.62 17.19 -4.93
N LEU A 90 -7.64 17.97 -4.55
CA LEU A 90 -7.51 19.42 -4.46
C LEU A 90 -6.70 19.86 -3.23
N ASP A 91 -6.84 19.18 -2.09
CA ASP A 91 -6.16 19.52 -0.83
C ASP A 91 -4.67 19.13 -0.80
N CYS A 92 -4.21 18.26 -1.71
CA CYS A 92 -2.78 17.97 -1.93
C CYS A 92 -2.04 19.11 -2.65
N GLY A 93 -2.80 20.04 -3.26
CA GLY A 93 -2.26 21.12 -4.05
C GLY A 93 -1.99 20.75 -5.50
N ALA A 94 -2.82 19.89 -6.10
CA ALA A 94 -2.99 19.91 -7.55
C ALA A 94 -3.67 21.25 -7.91
N HIS A 95 -2.91 22.35 -7.88
CA HIS A 95 -3.39 23.74 -7.85
C HIS A 95 -2.37 24.79 -8.40
N GLY A 96 -1.10 24.81 -7.95
CA GLY A 96 0.00 25.69 -8.44
C GLY A 96 1.35 24.93 -8.58
N ASN A 97 2.55 25.46 -8.88
CA ASN A 97 3.10 26.79 -9.25
C ASN A 97 4.15 26.64 -10.39
N GLU A 98 4.44 27.62 -11.26
CA GLU A 98 4.58 29.08 -11.05
C GLU A 98 4.26 29.93 -12.31
N ALA A 99 4.63 31.23 -12.35
CA ALA A 99 4.50 32.12 -13.53
C ALA A 99 5.13 31.52 -14.81
N TRP A 100 6.01 30.52 -14.65
CA TRP A 100 6.24 29.51 -15.67
C TRP A 100 5.89 28.09 -15.17
N LEU A 101 4.66 27.65 -15.48
CA LEU A 101 4.12 26.28 -15.33
C LEU A 101 3.88 25.84 -13.87
N THR A 102 2.63 25.73 -13.42
CA THR A 102 1.96 24.48 -12.96
C THR A 102 0.56 24.78 -12.42
N PHE A 103 -0.43 23.93 -12.71
CA PHE A 103 -1.76 24.09 -12.09
C PHE A 103 -2.64 22.83 -12.00
N GLU A 104 -3.74 23.00 -11.26
CA GLU A 104 -4.97 22.22 -11.06
C GLU A 104 -5.68 21.63 -12.29
N LYS A 105 -5.87 20.29 -12.28
CA LYS A 105 -6.96 19.57 -12.98
C LYS A 105 -7.36 18.30 -12.22
N ILE A 106 -8.66 18.01 -12.11
CA ILE A 106 -9.19 16.68 -11.77
C ILE A 106 -9.78 16.04 -13.00
N LEU A 107 -9.55 14.74 -13.16
CA LEU A 107 -10.17 13.89 -14.17
C LEU A 107 -10.96 12.77 -13.48
N VAL A 108 -12.24 12.64 -13.82
CA VAL A 108 -13.16 11.66 -13.19
C VAL A 108 -13.53 10.55 -14.18
N PRO A 109 -13.27 9.27 -13.82
CA PRO A 109 -13.63 8.12 -14.63
C PRO A 109 -15.11 7.74 -14.50
N LEU A 110 -15.58 6.86 -15.39
CA LEU A 110 -16.88 6.18 -15.32
C LEU A 110 -18.10 7.11 -15.17
N LEU A 111 -18.02 8.35 -15.65
CA LEU A 111 -19.16 9.25 -15.74
C LEU A 111 -20.23 8.66 -16.68
N ARG A 112 -21.53 8.82 -16.34
CA ARG A 112 -22.68 8.36 -17.13
C ARG A 112 -23.66 9.47 -17.47
N THR A 113 -23.80 10.50 -16.64
CA THR A 113 -24.89 11.49 -16.76
C THR A 113 -24.44 12.95 -16.62
N ALA A 114 -25.24 13.85 -17.18
CA ALA A 114 -25.07 15.30 -16.98
C ALA A 114 -25.37 15.77 -15.54
N GLN A 115 -25.99 14.94 -14.69
CA GLN A 115 -26.15 15.25 -13.27
C GLN A 115 -24.87 14.95 -12.48
N GLU A 116 -24.22 13.82 -12.73
CA GLU A 116 -22.92 13.50 -12.14
C GLU A 116 -21.87 14.58 -12.46
N ALA A 117 -21.86 15.09 -13.69
CA ALA A 117 -20.99 16.19 -14.09
C ALA A 117 -21.26 17.49 -13.29
N LYS A 118 -22.53 17.79 -12.96
CA LYS A 118 -22.88 18.92 -12.08
C LYS A 118 -22.46 18.68 -10.63
N ASP A 119 -22.67 17.45 -10.13
CA ASP A 119 -22.31 17.06 -8.77
C ASP A 119 -20.78 17.09 -8.54
N LEU A 120 -20.00 16.77 -9.57
CA LEU A 120 -18.55 16.96 -9.61
C LEU A 120 -18.16 18.44 -9.51
N VAL A 121 -18.72 19.31 -10.35
CA VAL A 121 -18.46 20.76 -10.30
C VAL A 121 -18.81 21.34 -8.92
N GLN A 122 -19.95 20.94 -8.36
CA GLN A 122 -20.32 21.33 -6.99
C GLN A 122 -19.29 20.84 -5.97
N SER A 123 -18.85 19.58 -6.03
CA SER A 123 -17.90 19.05 -5.04
C SER A 123 -16.47 19.57 -5.20
N ALA A 124 -16.10 20.09 -6.37
CA ALA A 124 -14.79 20.68 -6.63
C ALA A 124 -14.71 22.19 -6.32
N LYS A 125 -15.80 22.95 -6.50
CA LYS A 125 -15.84 24.41 -6.26
C LYS A 125 -16.27 24.77 -4.82
N PHE A 126 -15.70 25.85 -4.30
CA PHE A 126 -16.12 26.49 -3.05
C PHE A 126 -17.47 27.23 -3.21
N PRO A 127 -18.23 27.45 -2.13
CA PRO A 127 -19.43 28.29 -2.15
C PRO A 127 -19.17 29.70 -2.71
N PRO A 128 -20.14 30.34 -3.40
CA PRO A 128 -21.51 29.85 -3.67
C PRO A 128 -21.61 28.87 -4.84
N TRP A 129 -20.55 28.67 -5.63
CA TRP A 129 -20.54 27.84 -6.84
C TRP A 129 -20.57 26.33 -6.56
N GLY A 130 -20.29 25.93 -5.32
CA GLY A 130 -20.24 24.53 -4.91
C GLY A 130 -20.22 24.35 -3.40
N ARG A 131 -19.77 23.16 -2.99
CA ARG A 131 -19.80 22.62 -1.63
C ARG A 131 -18.44 22.10 -1.15
N ARG A 132 -17.33 22.42 -1.84
CA ARG A 132 -15.97 22.05 -1.40
C ARG A 132 -15.73 22.58 0.02
N GLY A 133 -15.33 21.69 0.92
CA GLY A 133 -14.86 22.07 2.26
C GLY A 133 -13.43 22.63 2.21
N PHE A 134 -13.19 23.77 2.87
CA PHE A 134 -11.87 24.35 3.05
C PHE A 134 -11.19 23.82 4.32
N GLY A 135 -9.86 23.71 4.34
CA GLY A 135 -9.11 23.31 5.53
C GLY A 135 -7.66 22.85 5.34
N SER A 136 -7.24 22.46 4.14
CA SER A 136 -5.82 22.12 3.88
C SER A 136 -4.97 23.38 3.67
N PRO A 137 -3.88 23.59 4.43
CA PRO A 137 -2.91 24.64 4.13
C PRO A 137 -2.02 24.29 2.92
N LEU A 138 -1.85 22.98 2.65
CA LEU A 138 -0.85 22.46 1.72
C LEU A 138 -1.07 22.89 0.27
N ALA A 139 -2.32 23.17 -0.13
CA ALA A 139 -2.64 23.63 -1.47
C ALA A 139 -2.09 25.03 -1.76
N MET A 140 -2.00 25.92 -0.75
CA MET A 140 -1.47 27.28 -0.91
C MET A 140 0.06 27.29 -0.99
N GLU A 141 0.75 26.36 -0.31
CA GLU A 141 2.20 26.15 -0.43
C GLU A 141 2.63 25.71 -1.84
N ARG A 142 1.69 25.24 -2.67
CA ARG A 142 1.96 24.95 -4.07
C ARG A 142 1.84 26.20 -4.95
N PHE A 143 1.61 27.39 -4.42
CA PHE A 143 1.69 28.63 -5.20
C PHE A 143 2.96 29.42 -4.89
N SER A 144 3.46 30.15 -5.88
CA SER A 144 4.50 31.17 -5.70
C SER A 144 4.18 32.37 -6.61
N PRO A 145 4.17 33.62 -6.10
CA PRO A 145 4.10 33.92 -4.66
C PRO A 145 2.87 33.24 -4.02
N ALA A 146 3.03 32.71 -2.81
CA ALA A 146 1.95 31.98 -2.15
C ALA A 146 0.81 32.95 -1.78
N PRO A 147 -0.44 32.68 -2.19
CA PRO A 147 -1.58 33.53 -1.87
C PRO A 147 -1.92 33.42 -0.39
N SER A 148 -2.47 34.49 0.17
CA SER A 148 -3.20 34.39 1.44
C SER A 148 -4.39 33.44 1.31
N MET A 149 -4.90 32.94 2.44
CA MET A 149 -6.15 32.15 2.48
C MET A 149 -7.31 32.87 1.79
N THR A 150 -7.37 34.20 1.93
CA THR A 150 -8.40 35.04 1.29
C THR A 150 -8.26 35.01 -0.24
N GLU A 151 -7.05 35.20 -0.77
CA GLU A 151 -6.80 35.17 -2.21
C GLU A 151 -7.03 33.77 -2.79
N TYR A 152 -6.64 32.70 -2.09
CA TYR A 152 -6.90 31.33 -2.52
C TYR A 152 -8.42 31.04 -2.58
N LEU A 153 -9.17 31.38 -1.55
CA LEU A 153 -10.64 31.22 -1.53
C LEU A 153 -11.34 32.04 -2.61
N GLN A 154 -10.83 33.23 -2.95
CA GLN A 154 -11.38 34.10 -3.98
C GLN A 154 -11.03 33.65 -5.42
N GLN A 155 -9.88 32.98 -5.63
CA GLN A 155 -9.37 32.68 -6.97
C GLN A 155 -9.47 31.20 -7.37
N ALA A 156 -9.49 30.25 -6.44
CA ALA A 156 -9.46 28.81 -6.72
C ALA A 156 -10.59 28.33 -7.66
N ASN A 157 -11.81 28.82 -7.46
CA ASN A 157 -12.96 28.48 -8.30
C ASN A 157 -12.78 28.85 -9.79
N ASP A 158 -11.90 29.82 -10.05
CA ASP A 158 -11.66 30.39 -11.37
C ASP A 158 -10.26 30.03 -11.92
N SER A 159 -9.42 29.30 -11.18
CA SER A 159 -8.14 28.72 -11.66
C SER A 159 -8.24 27.23 -12.00
N LEU A 160 -9.14 26.52 -11.30
CA LEU A 160 -9.49 25.12 -11.51
C LEU A 160 -9.92 24.82 -12.95
N LEU A 161 -9.48 23.67 -13.46
CA LEU A 161 -10.09 23.00 -14.60
C LEU A 161 -10.75 21.69 -14.16
N THR A 162 -12.02 21.49 -14.54
CA THR A 162 -12.73 20.24 -14.28
C THR A 162 -12.79 19.41 -15.56
N ILE A 163 -12.28 18.18 -15.53
CA ILE A 163 -12.26 17.25 -16.66
C ILE A 163 -13.12 16.02 -16.32
N VAL A 164 -13.94 15.58 -17.28
CA VAL A 164 -14.73 14.35 -17.19
C VAL A 164 -14.28 13.34 -18.24
N GLN A 165 -14.16 12.07 -17.86
CA GLN A 165 -13.86 10.97 -18.77
C GLN A 165 -15.16 10.47 -19.40
N ILE A 166 -15.18 10.39 -20.73
CA ILE A 166 -16.29 9.88 -21.54
C ILE A 166 -15.90 8.50 -22.05
N GLU A 167 -16.41 7.47 -21.37
CA GLU A 167 -16.08 6.06 -21.63
C GLU A 167 -17.22 5.07 -21.33
N THR A 168 -18.37 5.57 -20.89
CA THR A 168 -19.58 4.78 -20.72
C THR A 168 -20.52 5.00 -21.91
N LYS A 169 -21.41 4.02 -22.16
CA LYS A 169 -22.40 4.15 -23.23
C LYS A 169 -23.40 5.27 -22.92
N GLU A 170 -23.79 5.39 -21.65
CA GLU A 170 -24.72 6.38 -21.13
C GLU A 170 -24.18 7.81 -21.31
N ALA A 171 -22.88 8.03 -21.10
CA ALA A 171 -22.24 9.33 -21.34
C ALA A 171 -22.09 9.65 -22.84
N LEU A 172 -21.87 8.65 -23.69
CA LEU A 172 -21.90 8.84 -25.16
C LEU A 172 -23.32 9.17 -25.65
N GLU A 173 -24.35 8.55 -25.08
CA GLU A 173 -25.75 8.86 -25.38
C GLU A 173 -26.11 10.28 -24.93
N SER A 174 -25.75 10.65 -23.69
CA SER A 174 -26.01 11.95 -23.03
C SER A 174 -25.02 13.07 -23.39
N ILE A 175 -24.22 12.90 -24.45
CA ILE A 175 -22.97 13.66 -24.61
C ILE A 175 -23.16 15.17 -24.79
N ASP A 176 -24.21 15.60 -25.50
CA ASP A 176 -24.55 17.03 -25.65
C ASP A 176 -24.92 17.69 -24.31
N GLU A 177 -25.58 16.97 -23.40
CA GLU A 177 -25.96 17.49 -22.08
C GLU A 177 -24.74 17.61 -21.15
N ILE A 178 -23.85 16.61 -21.17
CA ILE A 178 -22.57 16.64 -20.43
C ILE A 178 -21.67 17.76 -20.99
N ALA A 179 -21.60 17.88 -22.32
CA ALA A 179 -20.94 18.99 -22.98
C ALA A 179 -21.56 20.35 -22.63
N ALA A 180 -22.85 20.44 -22.29
CA ALA A 180 -23.50 21.68 -21.87
C ALA A 180 -23.28 22.08 -20.39
N VAL A 181 -22.77 21.20 -19.50
CA VAL A 181 -22.64 21.51 -18.06
C VAL A 181 -21.64 22.64 -17.78
N GLU A 182 -22.10 23.74 -17.16
CA GLU A 182 -21.25 24.84 -16.74
C GLU A 182 -20.22 24.40 -15.68
N GLY A 183 -18.98 24.88 -15.79
CA GLY A 183 -17.89 24.53 -14.87
C GLY A 183 -17.11 23.25 -15.19
N ILE A 184 -17.50 22.52 -16.24
CA ILE A 184 -16.66 21.52 -16.91
C ILE A 184 -15.89 22.19 -18.06
N ASP A 185 -14.57 22.08 -18.08
CA ASP A 185 -13.70 22.78 -19.04
C ASP A 185 -13.28 21.88 -20.22
N ALA A 186 -13.11 20.58 -19.95
CA ALA A 186 -12.70 19.60 -20.94
C ALA A 186 -13.42 18.25 -20.80
N LEU A 187 -13.60 17.57 -21.93
CA LEU A 187 -14.10 16.21 -22.03
C LEU A 187 -12.95 15.34 -22.54
N PHE A 188 -12.64 14.26 -21.80
CA PHE A 188 -11.52 13.36 -22.09
C PHE A 188 -12.01 11.99 -22.52
N ILE A 189 -11.49 11.45 -23.61
CA ILE A 189 -11.94 10.16 -24.16
C ILE A 189 -11.02 9.03 -23.68
N GLY A 190 -11.61 8.04 -23.02
CA GLY A 190 -10.97 6.75 -22.71
C GLY A 190 -11.35 5.71 -23.77
N PRO A 191 -10.59 5.54 -24.88
CA PRO A 191 -11.05 4.75 -26.03
C PRO A 191 -11.13 3.25 -25.75
N PHE A 192 -10.35 2.73 -24.80
CA PHE A 192 -10.38 1.32 -24.40
C PHE A 192 -11.72 0.98 -23.73
N ASP A 193 -12.07 1.75 -22.70
CA ASP A 193 -13.27 1.51 -21.91
C ASP A 193 -14.55 2.00 -22.62
N LEU A 194 -14.46 3.06 -23.45
CA LEU A 194 -15.52 3.40 -24.40
C LEU A 194 -15.81 2.23 -25.34
N GLY A 195 -14.75 1.65 -25.94
CA GLY A 195 -14.85 0.47 -26.80
C GLY A 195 -15.49 -0.72 -26.08
N ASN A 196 -15.04 -1.03 -24.86
CA ASN A 196 -15.62 -2.08 -24.02
C ASN A 196 -17.13 -1.84 -23.78
N ASN A 197 -17.54 -0.62 -23.43
CA ASN A 197 -18.94 -0.28 -23.10
C ASN A 197 -19.88 -0.24 -24.31
N ILE A 198 -19.38 0.09 -25.51
CA ILE A 198 -20.20 0.08 -26.74
C ILE A 198 -20.15 -1.25 -27.51
N GLY A 199 -19.33 -2.21 -27.07
CA GLY A 199 -19.19 -3.54 -27.69
C GLY A 199 -18.12 -3.65 -28.78
N HIS A 200 -17.30 -2.60 -28.97
CA HIS A 200 -16.22 -2.50 -29.97
C HIS A 200 -14.86 -2.28 -29.29
N PRO A 201 -14.31 -3.28 -28.58
CA PRO A 201 -13.08 -3.16 -27.80
C PRO A 201 -11.83 -2.98 -28.68
N VAL A 202 -10.85 -2.21 -28.19
CA VAL A 202 -9.57 -1.96 -28.88
C VAL A 202 -8.66 -3.19 -28.84
N ILE A 203 -8.86 -4.13 -29.75
CA ILE A 203 -8.07 -5.37 -29.86
C ILE A 203 -6.82 -5.11 -30.72
N ASN A 204 -5.65 -5.54 -30.22
CA ASN A 204 -4.35 -5.39 -30.90
C ASN A 204 -3.98 -3.94 -31.32
N GLY A 205 -4.60 -2.93 -30.69
CA GLY A 205 -4.42 -1.52 -31.04
C GLY A 205 -5.27 -1.03 -32.22
N VAL A 206 -6.13 -1.89 -32.78
CA VAL A 206 -7.09 -1.51 -33.83
C VAL A 206 -8.29 -0.81 -33.20
N ILE A 207 -8.67 0.33 -33.77
CA ILE A 207 -9.93 1.04 -33.47
C ILE A 207 -10.90 0.74 -34.61
N GLU A 208 -12.01 0.09 -34.31
CA GLU A 208 -13.07 -0.19 -35.28
C GLU A 208 -13.86 1.07 -35.67
N LYS A 209 -14.62 1.00 -36.76
CA LYS A 209 -15.34 2.17 -37.31
C LYS A 209 -16.31 2.75 -36.29
N GLU A 210 -17.03 1.91 -35.58
CA GLU A 210 -18.08 2.26 -34.63
C GLU A 210 -17.50 3.00 -33.41
N LEU A 211 -16.30 2.61 -32.96
CA LEU A 211 -15.55 3.35 -31.94
C LEU A 211 -14.96 4.65 -32.50
N SER A 212 -14.48 4.67 -33.75
CA SER A 212 -14.05 5.91 -34.43
C SER A 212 -15.19 6.93 -34.57
N ASP A 213 -16.38 6.49 -34.96
CA ASP A 213 -17.59 7.29 -35.07
C ASP A 213 -18.01 7.85 -33.69
N ALA A 214 -17.94 7.02 -32.63
CA ALA A 214 -18.23 7.44 -31.26
C ALA A 214 -17.23 8.50 -30.76
N ILE A 215 -15.93 8.30 -31.03
CA ILE A 215 -14.86 9.26 -30.74
C ILE A 215 -15.13 10.59 -31.46
N GLU A 216 -15.53 10.58 -32.73
CA GLU A 216 -15.84 11.79 -33.49
C GLU A 216 -17.14 12.48 -33.02
N ARG A 217 -18.17 11.72 -32.61
CA ARG A 217 -19.39 12.30 -31.99
C ARG A 217 -19.06 13.06 -30.70
N ILE A 218 -18.22 12.50 -29.82
CA ILE A 218 -17.79 13.17 -28.58
C ILE A 218 -17.02 14.45 -28.90
N LEU A 219 -16.12 14.39 -29.87
CA LEU A 219 -15.30 15.51 -30.34
C LEU A 219 -16.16 16.69 -30.83
N GLU A 220 -17.21 16.40 -31.60
CA GLU A 220 -18.10 17.43 -32.14
C GLU A 220 -19.02 18.04 -31.09
N ALA A 221 -19.60 17.24 -30.19
CA ALA A 221 -20.36 17.74 -29.05
C ALA A 221 -19.50 18.65 -28.12
N THR A 222 -18.25 18.23 -27.86
CA THR A 222 -17.30 19.00 -27.04
C THR A 222 -17.01 20.38 -27.64
N HIS A 223 -16.76 20.47 -28.94
CA HIS A 223 -16.47 21.74 -29.62
C HIS A 223 -17.70 22.61 -29.86
N LYS A 224 -18.86 22.00 -30.13
CA LYS A 224 -20.15 22.69 -30.18
C LYS A 224 -20.46 23.43 -28.89
N ALA A 225 -20.00 22.91 -27.75
CA ALA A 225 -20.08 23.57 -26.44
C ALA A 225 -18.89 24.51 -26.12
N GLY A 226 -17.93 24.71 -27.04
CA GLY A 226 -16.74 25.55 -26.83
C GLY A 226 -15.68 24.95 -25.89
N LYS A 227 -15.87 23.72 -25.42
CA LYS A 227 -14.99 23.01 -24.49
C LYS A 227 -13.81 22.37 -25.22
N LYS A 228 -12.86 21.83 -24.45
CA LYS A 228 -11.65 21.20 -25.00
C LYS A 228 -11.77 19.68 -24.99
N ALA A 229 -11.33 19.05 -26.08
CA ALA A 229 -11.29 17.60 -26.19
C ALA A 229 -9.88 17.06 -25.90
N GLY A 230 -9.83 15.97 -25.12
CA GLY A 230 -8.62 15.18 -24.92
C GLY A 230 -8.83 13.69 -25.20
N ILE A 231 -7.76 12.95 -25.46
CA ILE A 231 -7.80 11.50 -25.71
C ILE A 231 -6.52 10.78 -25.26
N PHE A 232 -6.67 9.54 -24.81
CA PHE A 232 -5.55 8.66 -24.47
C PHE A 232 -5.04 7.88 -25.69
N CYS A 233 -3.73 7.93 -25.92
CA CYS A 233 -3.04 7.26 -27.03
C CYS A 233 -1.91 6.34 -26.53
N THR A 234 -1.70 5.22 -27.21
CA THR A 234 -0.63 4.26 -26.89
C THR A 234 0.69 4.55 -27.60
N SER A 235 0.69 5.39 -28.66
CA SER A 235 1.89 5.72 -29.45
C SER A 235 1.99 7.20 -29.84
N GLY A 236 3.17 7.61 -30.33
CA GLY A 236 3.42 8.97 -30.81
C GLY A 236 2.73 9.26 -32.15
N GLU A 237 2.58 8.25 -33.00
CA GLU A 237 1.91 8.30 -34.30
C GLU A 237 0.41 8.50 -34.12
N GLN A 238 -0.20 7.73 -33.20
CA GLN A 238 -1.60 7.90 -32.80
C GLN A 238 -1.83 9.28 -32.16
N SER A 239 -0.89 9.73 -31.31
CA SER A 239 -0.92 11.08 -30.75
C SER A 239 -0.89 12.16 -31.85
N LYS A 240 -0.02 12.01 -32.85
CA LYS A 240 0.06 12.92 -34.00
C LYS A 240 -1.20 12.87 -34.86
N PHE A 241 -1.80 11.70 -35.10
CA PHE A 241 -3.04 11.57 -35.88
C PHE A 241 -4.20 12.38 -35.27
N PHE A 242 -4.39 12.32 -33.96
CA PHE A 242 -5.41 13.13 -33.28
C PHE A 242 -5.04 14.62 -33.20
N ALA A 243 -3.75 14.97 -33.12
CA ALA A 243 -3.29 16.35 -33.23
C ALA A 243 -3.57 16.96 -34.62
N ASP A 244 -3.21 16.23 -35.69
CA ASP A 244 -3.33 16.65 -37.09
C ASP A 244 -4.80 16.74 -37.54
N LYS A 245 -5.71 15.99 -36.91
CA LYS A 245 -7.17 16.21 -37.06
C LYS A 245 -7.64 17.59 -36.56
N GLY A 246 -6.75 18.42 -36.00
CA GLY A 246 -7.00 19.83 -35.67
C GLY A 246 -8.02 20.04 -34.54
N ARG A 247 -8.28 18.99 -33.76
CA ARG A 247 -9.46 18.89 -32.90
C ARG A 247 -9.17 18.37 -31.47
N TYR A 248 -7.94 18.01 -31.12
CA TYR A 248 -7.60 17.61 -29.74
C TYR A 248 -6.60 18.59 -29.14
N LEU A 249 -6.95 19.19 -28.00
CA LEU A 249 -6.02 20.04 -27.23
C LEU A 249 -5.24 19.26 -26.19
N GLU A 250 -5.67 18.05 -25.80
CA GLU A 250 -5.04 17.23 -24.78
C GLU A 250 -4.75 15.82 -25.29
N ILE A 251 -3.47 15.52 -25.52
CA ILE A 251 -3.07 14.27 -26.17
C ILE A 251 -2.04 13.56 -25.30
N LEU A 252 -2.42 12.40 -24.78
CA LEU A 252 -1.57 11.56 -23.95
C LEU A 252 -0.89 10.50 -24.78
N GLY A 253 0.43 10.58 -24.91
CA GLY A 253 1.23 9.47 -25.41
C GLY A 253 1.86 8.70 -24.25
N LYS A 254 1.79 7.37 -24.25
CA LYS A 254 2.72 6.54 -23.46
C LYS A 254 4.16 6.67 -24.02
N ARG A 255 4.86 7.78 -23.75
CA ARG A 255 6.34 7.74 -23.74
C ARG A 255 6.76 6.89 -22.55
N ARG A 256 7.07 5.64 -22.87
CA ARG A 256 7.19 4.51 -21.94
C ARG A 256 8.29 4.74 -20.90
N VAL A 257 8.00 4.38 -19.64
CA VAL A 257 9.05 4.12 -18.64
C VAL A 257 9.90 2.91 -19.05
N SER A 258 9.38 1.99 -19.90
CA SER A 258 10.21 0.92 -20.49
C SER A 258 11.32 1.44 -21.41
N ASN A 259 11.26 2.67 -21.94
CA ASN A 259 12.42 3.25 -22.63
C ASN A 259 13.64 3.40 -21.71
N MET A 260 13.48 3.48 -20.38
CA MET A 260 14.64 3.45 -19.48
C MET A 260 15.33 2.07 -19.41
N VAL A 261 14.67 1.01 -19.89
CA VAL A 261 15.21 -0.33 -20.08
C VAL A 261 15.61 -0.55 -21.55
N GLU A 262 14.80 -0.08 -22.48
CA GLU A 262 15.03 -0.21 -23.93
C GLU A 262 16.17 0.70 -24.41
N ASP A 263 16.45 1.88 -23.81
CA ASP A 263 17.60 2.73 -24.19
C ASP A 263 18.93 2.28 -23.57
N ILE A 264 18.89 1.49 -22.49
CA ILE A 264 20.02 0.66 -22.04
C ILE A 264 20.36 -0.44 -23.08
N SER A 265 19.42 -0.75 -24.00
CA SER A 265 19.67 -1.62 -25.16
C SER A 265 19.90 -0.85 -26.48
N SER A 266 19.22 0.28 -26.73
CA SER A 266 19.26 1.05 -27.98
C SER A 266 20.59 1.78 -28.18
N SER A 267 21.29 2.08 -27.08
CA SER A 267 22.68 2.56 -27.07
C SER A 267 23.70 1.54 -27.61
N ARG A 268 23.26 0.33 -28.01
CA ARG A 268 24.01 -0.59 -28.87
C ARG A 268 23.32 -0.75 -30.22
N GLN A 269 24.00 -0.33 -31.28
CA GLN A 269 23.62 -0.72 -32.65
C GLN A 269 23.62 -2.26 -32.77
N PRO A 270 22.68 -2.86 -33.52
CA PRO A 270 22.56 -4.31 -33.64
C PRO A 270 23.64 -4.90 -34.55
N ILE A 271 24.83 -5.11 -33.99
CA ILE A 271 25.68 -6.22 -34.44
C ILE A 271 25.00 -7.49 -33.93
N MET A 272 24.55 -8.36 -34.83
CA MET A 272 23.93 -9.63 -34.44
C MET A 272 25.00 -10.58 -33.88
N ALA A 273 25.14 -10.58 -32.56
CA ALA A 273 26.06 -11.43 -31.82
C ALA A 273 25.26 -12.39 -30.91
N GLU A 274 25.39 -13.69 -31.17
CA GLU A 274 24.73 -14.74 -30.41
C GLU A 274 25.50 -15.06 -29.13
N LYS A 275 24.82 -15.60 -28.11
CA LYS A 275 25.48 -15.99 -26.85
C LYS A 275 25.84 -17.47 -26.85
N CYS A 276 27.12 -17.78 -26.71
CA CYS A 276 27.61 -19.15 -26.63
C CYS A 276 27.08 -19.87 -25.38
N VAL A 277 26.51 -21.07 -25.53
CA VAL A 277 25.93 -21.85 -24.42
C VAL A 277 26.96 -22.71 -23.68
N HIS A 278 28.20 -22.79 -24.18
CA HIS A 278 29.27 -23.56 -23.57
C HIS A 278 29.67 -23.04 -22.18
N GLN A 279 29.78 -23.94 -21.20
CA GLN A 279 30.05 -23.62 -19.80
C GLN A 279 31.43 -22.96 -19.63
N GLY A 280 31.48 -21.83 -18.93
CA GLY A 280 32.71 -21.05 -18.74
C GLY A 280 33.14 -20.20 -19.95
N CYS A 281 32.47 -20.29 -21.10
CA CYS A 281 32.70 -19.37 -22.21
C CYS A 281 31.87 -18.09 -22.06
N GLY A 282 30.54 -18.20 -22.16
CA GLY A 282 29.58 -17.09 -21.96
C GLY A 282 29.68 -15.89 -22.92
N LYS A 283 30.65 -15.87 -23.85
CA LYS A 283 30.85 -14.80 -24.84
C LYS A 283 29.60 -14.57 -25.71
N LEU A 284 29.44 -13.32 -26.13
CA LEU A 284 28.70 -12.97 -27.34
C LEU A 284 29.67 -13.08 -28.52
N TYR A 285 29.28 -13.77 -29.59
CA TYR A 285 30.09 -13.97 -30.80
C TYR A 285 29.28 -13.63 -32.05
N SER A 286 29.92 -13.04 -33.07
CA SER A 286 29.32 -12.79 -34.38
C SER A 286 29.97 -13.60 -35.51
N ASP A 287 31.05 -14.34 -35.19
CA ASP A 287 31.73 -15.27 -36.08
C ASP A 287 31.79 -16.65 -35.41
N ALA A 288 31.27 -17.68 -36.09
CA ALA A 288 31.22 -19.05 -35.57
C ALA A 288 32.60 -19.75 -35.60
N GLU A 289 33.57 -19.20 -36.33
CA GLU A 289 34.95 -19.69 -36.40
C GLU A 289 35.85 -19.14 -35.28
N GLU A 290 35.38 -18.20 -34.44
CA GLU A 290 36.15 -17.71 -33.30
C GLU A 290 36.43 -18.86 -32.29
N PRO A 291 37.68 -19.00 -31.77
CA PRO A 291 38.02 -20.03 -30.79
C PRO A 291 37.31 -19.82 -29.44
N CYS A 292 36.26 -20.62 -29.21
CA CYS A 292 35.55 -20.76 -27.96
C CYS A 292 36.35 -21.62 -26.98
N VAL A 293 36.81 -21.06 -25.86
CA VAL A 293 37.39 -21.84 -24.75
C VAL A 293 36.34 -22.07 -23.67
N TYR A 294 36.14 -23.32 -23.25
CA TYR A 294 35.05 -23.75 -22.35
C TYR A 294 35.36 -25.02 -21.54
N HIS A 295 34.42 -25.41 -20.67
CA HIS A 295 34.39 -26.68 -19.96
C HIS A 295 33.29 -27.60 -20.55
N PRO A 296 33.61 -28.73 -21.21
CA PRO A 296 32.61 -29.63 -21.80
C PRO A 296 31.99 -30.60 -20.79
N GLY A 297 32.57 -30.71 -19.58
CA GLY A 297 32.05 -31.54 -18.49
C GLY A 297 31.23 -30.73 -17.49
N PRO A 298 30.12 -31.27 -16.93
CA PRO A 298 29.30 -30.56 -15.93
C PRO A 298 30.09 -30.25 -14.64
N PRO A 299 29.59 -29.32 -13.80
CA PRO A 299 30.15 -29.10 -12.47
C PRO A 299 29.98 -30.34 -11.57
N VAL A 300 30.93 -30.52 -10.66
CA VAL A 300 30.97 -31.59 -9.67
C VAL A 300 31.21 -30.95 -8.30
N PHE A 301 30.35 -31.29 -7.34
CA PHE A 301 30.43 -30.84 -5.95
C PHE A 301 30.42 -32.07 -5.04
N HIS A 302 31.53 -32.34 -4.34
CA HIS A 302 31.70 -33.53 -3.48
C HIS A 302 32.66 -33.21 -2.33
N GLU A 303 32.42 -33.73 -1.12
CA GLU A 303 33.27 -33.50 0.08
C GLU A 303 33.67 -32.02 0.30
N GLY A 304 32.72 -31.10 0.07
CA GLY A 304 32.94 -29.64 0.15
C GLY A 304 33.70 -29.04 -1.04
N GLN A 305 34.49 -29.84 -1.76
CA GLN A 305 35.23 -29.46 -2.95
C GLN A 305 34.31 -29.23 -4.17
N LYS A 306 34.75 -28.33 -5.05
CA LYS A 306 34.02 -27.86 -6.24
C LYS A 306 34.96 -27.85 -7.43
N GLY A 307 34.49 -28.28 -8.60
CA GLY A 307 35.28 -28.28 -9.83
C GLY A 307 34.51 -28.80 -11.03
N TRP A 308 35.09 -28.73 -12.23
CA TRP A 308 34.45 -29.23 -13.45
C TRP A 308 34.83 -30.70 -13.70
N LYS A 309 33.92 -31.47 -14.31
CA LYS A 309 34.17 -32.90 -14.62
C LYS A 309 35.31 -33.10 -15.63
N CYS A 310 35.59 -32.12 -16.49
CA CYS A 310 36.67 -32.22 -17.49
C CYS A 310 38.09 -32.09 -16.92
N CYS A 311 38.27 -31.39 -15.79
CA CYS A 311 39.58 -30.95 -15.33
C CYS A 311 39.82 -31.28 -13.85
N LYS A 312 41.09 -31.39 -13.46
CA LYS A 312 41.49 -31.77 -12.09
C LYS A 312 41.41 -30.66 -11.01
N PRO A 313 41.43 -29.34 -11.28
CA PRO A 313 41.28 -28.33 -10.24
C PRO A 313 40.05 -28.55 -9.35
N ARG A 314 40.26 -28.54 -8.03
CA ARG A 314 39.23 -28.64 -7.01
C ARG A 314 39.49 -27.57 -5.96
N VAL A 315 38.45 -26.84 -5.59
CA VAL A 315 38.52 -25.65 -4.74
C VAL A 315 37.37 -25.62 -3.73
N LEU A 316 37.48 -24.83 -2.66
CA LEU A 316 36.57 -24.93 -1.51
C LEU A 316 35.49 -23.84 -1.52
N THR A 317 35.75 -22.66 -2.08
CA THR A 317 34.73 -21.61 -2.26
C THR A 317 34.04 -21.72 -3.62
N PHE A 318 32.88 -21.06 -3.76
CA PHE A 318 32.19 -20.97 -5.06
C PHE A 318 32.88 -19.95 -6.00
N GLU A 319 33.54 -18.94 -5.44
CA GLU A 319 34.24 -17.89 -6.18
C GLU A 319 35.49 -18.44 -6.89
N GLU A 320 36.34 -19.19 -6.18
CA GLU A 320 37.44 -19.94 -6.78
C GLU A 320 36.95 -20.92 -7.86
N PHE A 321 35.76 -21.51 -7.69
CA PHE A 321 35.20 -22.49 -8.63
C PHE A 321 34.81 -21.82 -9.96
N MET A 322 34.21 -20.63 -9.89
CA MET A 322 33.93 -19.80 -11.07
C MET A 322 35.22 -19.28 -11.73
N ALA A 323 36.31 -19.17 -10.98
CA ALA A 323 37.63 -18.77 -11.48
C ALA A 323 38.47 -19.92 -12.09
N ILE A 324 37.99 -21.18 -12.10
CA ILE A 324 38.74 -22.29 -12.72
C ILE A 324 38.82 -22.07 -14.24
N PRO A 325 40.03 -21.90 -14.82
CA PRO A 325 40.17 -21.56 -16.24
C PRO A 325 39.62 -22.68 -17.15
N PRO A 326 38.90 -22.32 -18.23
CA PRO A 326 38.38 -23.26 -19.23
C PRO A 326 39.37 -24.32 -19.72
N CYS A 327 38.91 -25.58 -19.79
CA CYS A 327 39.76 -26.76 -20.01
C CYS A 327 39.83 -27.26 -21.48
N THR A 328 39.10 -26.65 -22.42
CA THR A 328 38.98 -27.14 -23.81
C THR A 328 38.70 -26.00 -24.78
N THR A 329 39.26 -26.05 -25.99
CA THR A 329 38.97 -25.10 -27.09
C THR A 329 38.18 -25.78 -28.20
N GLY A 330 37.20 -25.09 -28.75
CA GLY A 330 36.39 -25.50 -29.91
C GLY A 330 35.76 -24.29 -30.59
N LYS A 331 34.65 -24.49 -31.31
CA LYS A 331 33.84 -23.40 -31.89
C LYS A 331 32.75 -22.94 -30.92
N HIS A 332 32.19 -21.76 -31.17
CA HIS A 332 30.98 -21.32 -30.48
C HIS A 332 29.75 -22.12 -30.94
N SER A 333 28.81 -22.37 -30.03
CA SER A 333 27.55 -23.06 -30.31
C SER A 333 26.42 -22.48 -29.48
N THR A 334 25.20 -22.57 -30.01
CA THR A 334 23.92 -22.22 -29.38
C THR A 334 23.03 -23.44 -29.10
N THR A 335 23.40 -24.63 -29.58
CA THR A 335 22.53 -25.83 -29.58
C THR A 335 23.06 -27.01 -28.74
N ASP A 336 24.38 -27.12 -28.54
CA ASP A 336 24.98 -28.36 -28.07
C ASP A 336 25.06 -28.45 -26.54
N LEU A 337 24.15 -29.23 -25.96
CA LEU A 337 24.24 -29.70 -24.57
C LEU A 337 24.97 -31.05 -24.51
N PRO A 338 25.99 -31.22 -23.64
CA PRO A 338 26.74 -32.47 -23.56
C PRO A 338 25.85 -33.64 -23.07
N PRO A 339 26.10 -34.88 -23.53
CA PRO A 339 25.20 -36.00 -23.33
C PRO A 339 25.05 -36.41 -21.86
N LYS A 340 23.83 -36.85 -21.51
CA LYS A 340 23.52 -37.44 -20.19
C LYS A 340 24.29 -38.75 -20.02
N ILE A 341 24.96 -38.90 -18.88
CA ILE A 341 25.62 -40.15 -18.47
C ILE A 341 24.81 -40.80 -17.35
N GLU A 342 24.75 -42.13 -17.38
CA GLU A 342 23.91 -42.99 -16.54
C GLU A 342 24.33 -43.01 -15.05
N GLN A 343 23.43 -43.47 -14.18
CA GLN A 343 23.67 -43.61 -12.74
C GLN A 343 23.85 -45.07 -12.32
N LYS A 344 24.96 -45.38 -11.64
CA LYS A 344 25.15 -46.53 -10.71
C LYS A 344 26.54 -46.47 -10.06
N PRO A 345 26.76 -47.09 -8.89
CA PRO A 345 26.01 -46.92 -7.65
C PRO A 345 26.93 -46.40 -6.51
N GLN A 346 26.38 -46.31 -5.30
CA GLN A 346 27.01 -45.76 -4.09
C GLN A 346 28.08 -46.69 -3.47
N ALA A 347 29.04 -46.10 -2.74
CA ALA A 347 30.02 -46.78 -1.88
C ALA A 347 30.22 -45.99 -0.57
N ASP A 348 30.79 -46.64 0.45
CA ASP A 348 30.69 -46.24 1.87
C ASP A 348 31.72 -45.20 2.38
N PRO A 349 31.43 -44.51 3.49
CA PRO A 349 32.29 -43.48 4.06
C PRO A 349 33.39 -44.01 4.98
N ALA A 350 34.62 -43.52 4.78
CA ALA A 350 35.74 -43.67 5.70
C ALA A 350 36.61 -42.39 5.71
N ASP A 351 37.41 -42.23 6.77
CA ASP A 351 38.52 -41.28 6.91
C ASP A 351 38.24 -39.77 6.81
N ALA A 352 37.79 -39.21 7.94
CA ALA A 352 38.20 -37.88 8.40
C ALA A 352 39.49 -38.01 9.26
N PRO A 353 40.20 -36.94 9.72
CA PRO A 353 39.81 -35.53 9.76
C PRO A 353 40.97 -34.50 9.50
N SER A 354 40.79 -33.28 10.00
CA SER A 354 41.81 -32.29 10.45
C SER A 354 42.47 -31.34 9.42
N LEU A 355 41.82 -30.18 9.20
CA LEU A 355 42.46 -28.91 8.80
C LEU A 355 41.84 -27.70 9.54
N LEU A 356 41.56 -27.84 10.85
CA LEU A 356 40.93 -26.79 11.67
C LEU A 356 41.93 -25.83 12.37
N ASP A 357 43.22 -26.16 12.39
CA ASP A 357 44.23 -25.48 13.24
C ASP A 357 45.11 -24.44 12.54
N LYS A 358 44.78 -23.99 11.31
CA LYS A 358 45.73 -23.20 10.47
C LYS A 358 45.21 -21.90 9.83
N LEU A 359 44.24 -21.22 10.45
CA LEU A 359 43.85 -19.85 10.02
C LEU A 359 43.53 -18.87 11.17
N ALA A 360 43.93 -19.20 12.40
CA ALA A 360 43.75 -18.34 13.58
C ALA A 360 44.91 -17.35 13.80
N SER A 361 45.15 -16.42 12.86
CA SER A 361 46.03 -15.25 13.10
C SER A 361 45.93 -14.15 12.03
N ALA A 362 44.95 -13.25 12.16
CA ALA A 362 45.00 -11.87 11.65
C ALA A 362 43.91 -11.05 12.36
N ALA A 363 44.23 -9.84 12.81
CA ALA A 363 43.27 -8.95 13.47
C ALA A 363 43.20 -7.60 12.73
N GLU A 364 41.99 -7.21 12.34
CA GLU A 364 41.70 -5.91 11.71
C GLU A 364 40.85 -5.01 12.62
N PRO A 365 40.94 -3.67 12.49
CA PRO A 365 40.41 -2.74 13.48
C PRO A 365 38.87 -2.65 13.48
N ALA A 366 38.28 -2.66 14.67
CA ALA A 366 36.83 -2.68 14.87
C ALA A 366 36.14 -1.37 14.44
N ARG A 367 35.37 -1.42 13.35
CA ARG A 367 34.24 -0.48 13.14
C ARG A 367 33.14 -0.81 14.15
N LYS A 368 32.68 0.19 14.90
CA LYS A 368 31.48 0.07 15.75
C LYS A 368 30.27 -0.25 14.87
N PRO A 369 29.48 -1.31 15.16
CA PRO A 369 28.22 -1.54 14.48
C PRO A 369 27.25 -0.37 14.69
N LEU A 370 26.56 0.04 13.63
CA LEU A 370 25.31 0.77 13.79
C LEU A 370 24.29 -0.18 14.45
N SER A 371 23.49 0.34 15.38
CA SER A 371 22.45 -0.46 16.04
C SER A 371 21.44 -0.96 15.01
N GLN A 372 21.40 -2.28 14.81
CA GLN A 372 20.29 -2.90 14.09
C GLN A 372 18.99 -2.60 14.84
N ALA A 373 17.95 -2.22 14.11
CA ALA A 373 16.61 -2.10 14.68
C ALA A 373 16.17 -3.50 15.16
N THR A 374 16.12 -3.70 16.48
CA THR A 374 15.69 -4.96 17.07
C THR A 374 14.23 -5.22 16.73
N ALA A 375 13.97 -6.33 16.04
CA ALA A 375 12.62 -6.85 15.88
C ALA A 375 11.99 -7.04 17.27
N ALA A 376 10.71 -6.71 17.40
CA ALA A 376 10.01 -6.84 18.67
C ALA A 376 10.06 -8.31 19.17
N PRO A 377 10.41 -8.56 20.44
CA PRO A 377 10.42 -9.91 20.98
C PRO A 377 9.00 -10.47 20.97
N SER A 378 8.83 -11.64 20.34
CA SER A 378 7.57 -12.38 20.39
C SER A 378 7.14 -12.60 21.84
N PRO A 379 5.83 -12.45 22.18
CA PRO A 379 5.37 -12.70 23.53
C PRO A 379 5.68 -14.15 23.95
N PRO A 380 6.05 -14.40 25.22
CA PRO A 380 6.42 -15.73 25.68
C PRO A 380 5.26 -16.71 25.48
N PRO A 381 5.53 -17.98 25.13
CA PRO A 381 4.49 -18.97 24.91
C PRO A 381 3.67 -19.19 26.20
N PRO A 382 2.34 -19.34 26.10
CA PRO A 382 1.51 -19.59 27.27
C PRO A 382 1.93 -20.91 27.96
N PRO A 383 1.78 -21.01 29.29
CA PRO A 383 2.19 -22.20 30.03
C PRO A 383 1.46 -23.45 29.53
N PRO A 384 2.13 -24.62 29.52
CA PRO A 384 1.61 -25.83 28.89
C PRO A 384 0.29 -26.28 29.52
N GLU A 385 -0.71 -26.52 28.67
CA GLU A 385 -1.99 -27.06 29.12
C GLU A 385 -1.85 -28.53 29.53
N SER A 386 -2.62 -28.93 30.54
CA SER A 386 -2.61 -30.29 31.11
C SER A 386 -2.86 -31.36 30.05
N GLU A 387 -2.04 -32.40 30.04
CA GLU A 387 -2.07 -33.39 28.94
C GLU A 387 -3.35 -34.25 28.91
N SER A 388 -4.02 -34.43 30.06
CA SER A 388 -5.23 -35.24 30.24
C SER A 388 -6.38 -34.46 30.92
N ASP A 389 -7.57 -35.03 30.87
CA ASP A 389 -8.69 -34.65 31.74
C ASP A 389 -8.37 -34.97 33.21
N ASP A 390 -9.03 -34.26 34.14
CA ASP A 390 -9.02 -34.59 35.56
C ASP A 390 -9.93 -35.81 35.84
N ALA A 391 -9.39 -36.84 36.51
CA ALA A 391 -10.16 -38.06 36.81
C ALA A 391 -11.23 -37.87 37.90
N SER A 392 -11.22 -36.72 38.58
CA SER A 392 -12.19 -36.39 39.64
C SER A 392 -13.46 -35.68 39.14
N LEU A 393 -13.57 -35.38 37.83
CA LEU A 393 -14.65 -34.58 37.25
C LEU A 393 -15.44 -35.37 36.21
N GLU A 394 -16.77 -35.47 36.37
CA GLU A 394 -17.63 -36.04 35.31
C GLU A 394 -17.60 -35.19 34.04
N ILE A 395 -17.48 -35.84 32.88
CA ILE A 395 -17.54 -35.18 31.58
C ILE A 395 -18.99 -35.14 31.11
N PRO A 396 -19.58 -33.95 30.86
CA PRO A 396 -20.94 -33.84 30.35
C PRO A 396 -21.07 -34.47 28.96
N ASP A 397 -22.18 -35.15 28.73
CA ASP A 397 -22.52 -35.74 27.43
C ASP A 397 -22.61 -34.64 26.35
N GLY A 398 -22.08 -34.89 25.16
CA GLY A 398 -22.01 -33.88 24.09
C GLY A 398 -20.86 -32.87 24.19
N THR A 399 -19.95 -32.98 25.19
CA THR A 399 -18.78 -32.07 25.28
C THR A 399 -17.81 -32.29 24.11
N THR A 400 -17.45 -31.24 23.37
CA THR A 400 -16.47 -31.30 22.28
C THR A 400 -15.02 -31.20 22.77
N CYS A 401 -14.09 -31.88 22.09
CA CYS A 401 -12.66 -31.84 22.41
C CYS A 401 -12.09 -30.42 22.32
N ARG A 402 -11.30 -30.01 23.32
CA ARG A 402 -10.72 -28.67 23.44
C ARG A 402 -9.47 -28.46 22.57
N ARG A 403 -8.90 -29.54 21.99
CA ARG A 403 -7.66 -29.45 21.19
C ARG A 403 -7.94 -28.99 19.76
N LYS A 404 -7.15 -28.04 19.26
CA LYS A 404 -7.37 -27.34 17.97
C LYS A 404 -7.43 -28.32 16.80
N ALA A 405 -8.42 -28.13 15.92
CA ALA A 405 -8.78 -29.01 14.80
C ALA A 405 -9.24 -30.44 15.17
N CYS A 406 -9.53 -30.73 16.46
CA CYS A 406 -10.11 -32.01 16.87
C CYS A 406 -11.61 -31.86 17.16
N SER A 407 -12.46 -32.23 16.21
CA SER A 407 -13.93 -32.10 16.31
C SER A 407 -14.64 -33.26 17.03
N ALA A 408 -13.89 -34.11 17.74
CA ALA A 408 -14.46 -35.25 18.46
C ALA A 408 -15.38 -34.80 19.61
N THR A 409 -16.50 -35.49 19.78
CA THR A 409 -17.52 -35.18 20.80
C THR A 409 -17.67 -36.35 21.75
N TYR A 410 -17.61 -36.10 23.06
CA TYR A 410 -17.78 -37.13 24.07
C TYR A 410 -19.22 -37.65 24.11
N ARG A 411 -19.38 -38.97 24.23
CA ARG A 411 -20.65 -39.66 24.47
C ARG A 411 -20.53 -40.61 25.66
N LYS A 412 -21.42 -40.48 26.64
CA LYS A 412 -21.40 -41.23 27.91
C LYS A 412 -21.62 -42.74 27.74
N ALA A 413 -22.16 -43.17 26.59
CA ALA A 413 -22.40 -44.57 26.23
C ALA A 413 -21.23 -45.28 25.50
N SER A 414 -20.14 -44.58 25.17
CA SER A 414 -18.98 -45.16 24.46
C SER A 414 -17.74 -45.29 25.36
N SER A 415 -17.02 -46.40 25.24
CA SER A 415 -15.72 -46.59 25.91
C SER A 415 -14.67 -45.58 25.42
N ARG A 416 -13.76 -45.19 26.32
CA ARG A 416 -12.64 -44.25 26.08
C ARG A 416 -11.30 -44.94 25.82
N ASP A 417 -11.31 -46.26 25.66
CA ASP A 417 -10.10 -47.06 25.43
C ASP A 417 -9.86 -47.25 23.93
N GLY A 418 -8.66 -46.88 23.47
CA GLY A 418 -8.32 -46.81 22.04
C GLY A 418 -8.65 -45.48 21.34
N GLU A 419 -9.07 -44.43 22.07
CA GLU A 419 -9.26 -43.08 21.52
C GLU A 419 -8.00 -42.58 20.76
N SER A 420 -8.17 -41.80 19.68
CA SER A 420 -7.04 -41.10 19.05
C SER A 420 -7.40 -39.66 18.64
N CYS A 421 -6.62 -38.71 19.19
CA CYS A 421 -6.85 -37.28 19.09
C CYS A 421 -5.78 -36.62 18.20
N VAL A 422 -6.08 -36.52 16.91
CA VAL A 422 -5.33 -35.73 15.93
C VAL A 422 -5.66 -34.25 16.15
N HIS A 423 -4.64 -33.40 16.34
CA HIS A 423 -4.81 -31.98 16.68
C HIS A 423 -3.56 -31.13 16.32
N HIS A 424 -3.69 -29.80 16.37
CA HIS A 424 -2.55 -28.88 16.34
C HIS A 424 -2.19 -28.40 17.76
N PRO A 425 -0.98 -28.69 18.30
CA PRO A 425 -0.48 -28.06 19.51
C PRO A 425 0.04 -26.63 19.24
N GLY A 426 0.22 -26.24 17.98
CA GLY A 426 0.68 -24.90 17.59
C GLY A 426 -0.37 -23.80 17.80
N VAL A 427 0.06 -22.55 17.66
CA VAL A 427 -0.83 -21.39 17.53
C VAL A 427 -1.15 -21.11 16.06
N PRO A 428 -2.32 -20.55 15.72
CA PRO A 428 -2.54 -19.94 14.41
C PRO A 428 -1.46 -18.89 14.10
N ILE A 429 -1.01 -18.84 12.86
CA ILE A 429 -0.14 -17.80 12.29
C ILE A 429 -0.85 -17.26 11.05
N PHE A 430 -0.92 -15.93 10.96
CA PHE A 430 -1.42 -15.19 9.81
C PHE A 430 -0.34 -14.17 9.41
N HIS A 431 0.29 -14.36 8.24
CA HIS A 431 1.40 -13.52 7.77
C HIS A 431 1.52 -13.59 6.24
N GLU A 432 1.81 -12.46 5.58
CA GLU A 432 1.97 -12.34 4.12
C GLU A 432 0.81 -13.02 3.34
N GLY A 433 -0.43 -12.72 3.73
CA GLY A 433 -1.66 -13.33 3.18
C GLY A 433 -1.91 -14.79 3.61
N SER A 434 -0.84 -15.53 3.91
CA SER A 434 -0.85 -16.94 4.28
C SER A 434 -1.36 -17.20 5.70
N LYS A 435 -1.99 -18.36 5.88
CA LYS A 435 -2.68 -18.80 7.10
C LYS A 435 -2.27 -20.23 7.43
N GLY A 436 -1.98 -20.55 8.69
CA GLY A 436 -1.57 -21.90 9.10
C GLY A 436 -1.31 -22.04 10.60
N TYR A 437 -0.74 -23.16 11.04
CA TYR A 437 -0.38 -23.40 12.44
C TYR A 437 1.14 -23.45 12.64
N SER A 438 1.62 -22.99 13.80
CA SER A 438 3.05 -22.95 14.13
C SER A 438 3.71 -24.34 14.24
N CYS A 439 2.95 -25.42 14.38
CA CYS A 439 3.50 -26.78 14.45
C CYS A 439 3.87 -27.40 13.09
N CYS A 440 3.40 -26.83 11.97
CA CYS A 440 3.48 -27.48 10.67
C CYS A 440 3.80 -26.48 9.55
N LYS A 441 4.42 -26.97 8.47
CA LYS A 441 4.79 -26.14 7.30
C LYS A 441 3.60 -25.85 6.36
N ARG A 442 2.45 -26.52 6.53
CA ARG A 442 1.27 -26.30 5.68
C ARG A 442 0.75 -24.87 5.87
N ARG A 443 0.51 -24.18 4.76
CA ARG A 443 -0.08 -22.85 4.67
C ARG A 443 -1.17 -22.87 3.60
N VAL A 444 -2.15 -22.00 3.74
CA VAL A 444 -3.24 -21.77 2.78
C VAL A 444 -3.53 -20.27 2.70
N LEU A 445 -4.12 -19.82 1.60
CA LEU A 445 -4.50 -18.41 1.44
C LEU A 445 -5.89 -18.14 2.02
N GLU A 446 -6.85 -19.04 1.83
CA GLU A 446 -8.24 -18.81 2.27
C GLU A 446 -8.52 -19.24 3.71
N PHE A 447 -9.38 -18.48 4.39
CA PHE A 447 -9.73 -18.74 5.79
C PHE A 447 -10.52 -20.04 5.97
N ASP A 448 -11.43 -20.34 5.04
CA ASP A 448 -12.20 -21.60 5.06
C ASP A 448 -11.34 -22.83 4.77
N GLN A 449 -10.20 -22.65 4.09
CA GLN A 449 -9.20 -23.70 3.94
C GLN A 449 -8.36 -23.84 5.22
N PHE A 450 -8.10 -22.74 5.94
CA PHE A 450 -7.36 -22.75 7.21
C PHE A 450 -8.13 -23.52 8.29
N MET A 451 -9.45 -23.31 8.37
CA MET A 451 -10.34 -24.07 9.26
C MET A 451 -10.43 -25.57 8.93
N LYS A 452 -9.96 -26.00 7.74
CA LYS A 452 -9.93 -27.38 7.26
C LYS A 452 -8.54 -28.03 7.32
N ILE A 453 -7.55 -27.40 7.97
CA ILE A 453 -6.21 -28.00 8.14
C ILE A 453 -6.27 -29.07 9.23
N GLU A 454 -6.19 -30.34 8.82
CA GLU A 454 -6.08 -31.51 9.70
C GLU A 454 -4.89 -31.41 10.67
N GLY A 455 -5.06 -31.92 11.89
CA GLY A 455 -4.11 -31.78 13.00
C GLY A 455 -2.73 -32.41 12.75
N CYS A 456 -1.66 -31.67 13.07
CA CYS A 456 -0.28 -32.11 12.83
C CYS A 456 0.26 -33.16 13.84
N LYS A 457 -0.46 -33.49 14.93
CA LYS A 457 0.01 -34.43 15.96
C LYS A 457 -1.11 -35.26 16.58
N THR A 458 -0.86 -36.55 16.78
CA THR A 458 -1.80 -37.50 17.42
C THR A 458 -1.47 -37.73 18.90
N LYS A 459 -2.50 -37.92 19.74
CA LYS A 459 -2.39 -38.40 21.14
C LYS A 459 -3.46 -39.45 21.44
N GLY A 460 -3.17 -40.44 22.28
CA GLY A 460 -4.04 -41.61 22.54
C GLY A 460 -5.27 -41.42 23.43
N ARG A 461 -5.69 -40.17 23.73
CA ARG A 461 -6.99 -39.79 24.30
C ARG A 461 -7.31 -38.34 23.95
N HIS A 462 -8.59 -37.99 23.87
CA HIS A 462 -9.09 -36.61 23.71
C HIS A 462 -8.96 -35.81 25.02
N LEU A 463 -9.35 -34.52 24.98
CA LEU A 463 -9.30 -33.60 26.13
C LEU A 463 -10.59 -32.78 26.14
N PHE A 464 -11.44 -32.97 27.13
CA PHE A 464 -12.78 -32.36 27.22
C PHE A 464 -12.91 -31.35 28.35
N ILE A 465 -12.20 -31.57 29.47
CA ILE A 465 -12.14 -30.66 30.62
C ILE A 465 -10.72 -30.14 30.82
N GLY A 466 -9.71 -31.01 30.81
CA GLY A 466 -8.37 -30.73 31.34
C GLY A 466 -8.30 -30.80 32.86
N SER A 467 -7.15 -30.44 33.46
CA SER A 467 -7.02 -30.38 34.92
C SER A 467 -7.71 -29.15 35.51
N GLY A 468 -8.34 -29.29 36.69
CA GLY A 468 -9.24 -28.27 37.25
C GLY A 468 -8.61 -26.91 37.57
N LYS A 469 -7.27 -26.79 37.56
CA LYS A 469 -6.52 -25.64 38.11
C LYS A 469 -6.78 -24.27 37.46
N LYS A 470 -7.42 -24.20 36.29
CA LYS A 470 -7.84 -22.93 35.65
C LYS A 470 -9.28 -22.49 35.97
N LYS A 471 -10.05 -23.22 36.80
CA LYS A 471 -11.45 -22.87 37.14
C LYS A 471 -11.69 -22.38 38.58
N ASN A 472 -10.69 -22.35 39.45
CA ASN A 472 -10.83 -21.86 40.84
C ASN A 472 -10.89 -20.32 40.96
N ALA A 473 -11.44 -19.63 39.95
CA ALA A 473 -11.86 -18.23 39.97
C ALA A 473 -13.31 -18.04 39.48
N ALA A 474 -14.02 -19.14 39.16
CA ALA A 474 -15.35 -19.13 38.56
C ALA A 474 -16.38 -19.90 39.40
N ALA A 475 -16.39 -19.66 40.71
CA ALA A 475 -17.44 -20.04 41.65
C ALA A 475 -17.58 -18.95 42.73
N VAL A 476 -18.78 -18.76 43.26
CA VAL A 476 -19.14 -17.72 44.25
C VAL A 476 -18.99 -16.28 43.75
N GLY A 477 -19.96 -15.82 42.93
CA GLY A 477 -20.33 -14.40 42.80
C GLY A 477 -19.27 -13.39 42.32
N GLY A 478 -18.13 -13.85 41.80
CA GLY A 478 -16.99 -13.00 41.47
C GLY A 478 -17.19 -12.08 40.25
N GLU A 479 -16.80 -10.82 40.42
CA GLU A 479 -16.76 -9.78 39.39
C GLU A 479 -15.48 -9.93 38.53
N GLU A 480 -15.62 -9.97 37.21
CA GLU A 480 -14.52 -10.17 36.26
C GLU A 480 -13.71 -8.88 36.11
N LYS A 481 -12.46 -8.88 36.59
CA LYS A 481 -11.56 -7.73 36.43
C LYS A 481 -11.03 -7.65 35.01
N LEU A 482 -11.05 -6.44 34.45
CA LEU A 482 -10.44 -6.10 33.16
C LEU A 482 -9.10 -5.42 33.40
N ASP A 483 -8.02 -5.94 32.82
CA ASP A 483 -6.68 -5.35 32.95
C ASP A 483 -6.47 -4.18 31.96
N THR A 484 -7.15 -4.20 30.81
CA THR A 484 -7.02 -3.19 29.75
C THR A 484 -8.36 -2.82 29.13
N VAL A 485 -8.49 -1.56 28.73
CA VAL A 485 -9.63 -1.00 27.98
C VAL A 485 -9.06 -0.12 26.87
N ARG A 486 -9.59 -0.25 25.64
CA ARG A 486 -9.20 0.64 24.52
C ARG A 486 -9.45 2.09 24.93
N THR A 487 -8.43 2.92 24.77
CA THR A 487 -8.47 4.34 25.10
C THR A 487 -8.00 5.15 23.90
N ASP A 488 -8.85 6.05 23.42
CA ASP A 488 -8.52 7.02 22.37
C ASP A 488 -8.57 8.43 22.97
N PHE A 489 -7.80 9.39 22.45
CA PHE A 489 -7.88 10.78 22.88
C PHE A 489 -7.68 11.77 21.74
N TYR A 490 -8.15 13.00 21.94
CA TYR A 490 -7.83 14.17 21.14
C TYR A 490 -7.72 15.40 22.04
N GLN A 491 -7.27 16.54 21.52
CA GLN A 491 -7.02 17.73 22.34
C GLN A 491 -7.25 19.06 21.62
N THR A 492 -7.75 20.04 22.37
CA THR A 492 -7.79 21.47 22.03
C THR A 492 -6.59 22.19 22.68
N PRO A 493 -6.39 23.50 22.48
CA PRO A 493 -5.37 24.25 23.20
C PRO A 493 -5.55 24.24 24.74
N SER A 494 -6.79 24.10 25.24
CA SER A 494 -7.13 24.17 26.66
C SER A 494 -7.49 22.84 27.32
N THR A 495 -7.79 21.81 26.54
CA THR A 495 -8.52 20.62 27.03
C THR A 495 -8.05 19.35 26.32
N VAL A 496 -7.88 18.26 27.05
CA VAL A 496 -7.67 16.91 26.51
C VAL A 496 -8.95 16.11 26.69
N ILE A 497 -9.41 15.44 25.65
CA ILE A 497 -10.68 14.71 25.64
C ILE A 497 -10.38 13.23 25.38
N ALA A 498 -10.47 12.42 26.43
CA ALA A 498 -10.18 11.00 26.44
C ALA A 498 -11.46 10.16 26.40
N SER A 499 -11.39 8.98 25.77
CA SER A 499 -12.50 8.06 25.57
C SER A 499 -12.09 6.63 25.90
N PHE A 500 -12.59 6.10 27.03
CA PHE A 500 -12.35 4.74 27.49
C PHE A 500 -13.53 3.85 27.04
N PHE A 501 -13.29 2.95 26.08
CA PHE A 501 -14.34 2.18 25.40
C PHE A 501 -14.78 0.95 26.21
N LEU A 502 -15.58 1.21 27.25
CA LEU A 502 -16.25 0.20 28.06
C LEU A 502 -17.78 0.35 27.93
N LYS A 503 -18.47 -0.76 27.63
CA LYS A 503 -19.94 -0.81 27.48
C LYS A 503 -20.63 -1.03 28.83
N LYS A 504 -21.90 -0.65 28.93
CA LYS A 504 -22.78 -0.92 30.10
C LYS A 504 -22.22 -0.50 31.47
N ILE A 505 -21.42 0.57 31.54
CA ILE A 505 -20.91 1.10 32.80
C ILE A 505 -22.11 1.49 33.70
N VAL A 506 -22.12 0.99 34.94
CA VAL A 506 -23.16 1.31 35.93
C VAL A 506 -22.88 2.69 36.49
N LYS A 507 -23.70 3.68 36.10
CA LYS A 507 -23.44 5.10 36.37
C LYS A 507 -23.33 5.42 37.86
N ASP A 508 -24.19 4.82 38.67
CA ASP A 508 -24.38 5.18 40.07
C ASP A 508 -23.33 4.54 41.01
N SER A 509 -22.52 3.62 40.48
CA SER A 509 -21.41 2.97 41.20
C SER A 509 -20.04 3.16 40.55
N ALA A 510 -19.97 3.81 39.39
CA ALA A 510 -18.72 4.21 38.76
C ALA A 510 -18.07 5.39 39.49
N LYS A 511 -16.77 5.28 39.81
CA LYS A 511 -15.98 6.34 40.45
C LYS A 511 -14.89 6.82 39.51
N ILE A 512 -14.81 8.14 39.37
CA ILE A 512 -13.77 8.85 38.61
C ILE A 512 -13.22 9.93 39.55
N GLU A 513 -11.93 9.85 39.88
CA GLU A 513 -11.23 10.84 40.70
C GLU A 513 -10.14 11.54 39.86
N PHE A 514 -10.20 12.86 39.81
CA PHE A 514 -9.19 13.70 39.15
C PHE A 514 -8.11 14.10 40.16
N LYS A 515 -6.88 13.64 39.93
CA LYS A 515 -5.69 14.12 40.64
C LYS A 515 -4.89 15.05 39.72
N SER A 516 -3.93 15.79 40.26
CA SER A 516 -3.18 16.81 39.50
C SER A 516 -2.47 16.28 38.25
N GLN A 517 -2.02 15.02 38.25
CA GLN A 517 -1.36 14.37 37.10
C GLN A 517 -1.77 12.89 36.95
N SER A 518 -2.95 12.51 37.44
CA SER A 518 -3.51 11.16 37.19
C SER A 518 -5.03 11.14 37.29
N ILE A 519 -5.65 10.07 36.78
CA ILE A 519 -7.08 9.78 36.97
C ILE A 519 -7.20 8.40 37.60
N ALA A 520 -7.85 8.29 38.76
CA ALA A 520 -8.27 6.98 39.27
C ALA A 520 -9.67 6.65 38.74
N LEU A 521 -9.82 5.45 38.19
CA LEU A 521 -11.05 4.94 37.59
C LEU A 521 -11.45 3.64 38.28
N ASP A 522 -12.70 3.53 38.69
CA ASP A 522 -13.33 2.29 39.16
C ASP A 522 -14.69 2.14 38.48
N LEU A 523 -14.73 1.37 37.39
CA LEU A 523 -15.85 1.31 36.44
C LEU A 523 -16.46 -0.11 36.41
N PRO A 524 -17.47 -0.41 37.24
CA PRO A 524 -18.25 -1.64 37.16
C PRO A 524 -19.25 -1.61 35.99
N THR A 525 -19.59 -2.77 35.43
CA THR A 525 -20.54 -2.91 34.30
C THR A 525 -21.68 -3.88 34.62
N SER A 526 -22.84 -3.66 34.01
CA SER A 526 -24.00 -4.57 34.08
C SER A 526 -23.91 -5.72 33.05
N ASP A 527 -22.74 -6.32 32.89
CA ASP A 527 -22.56 -7.55 32.13
C ASP A 527 -22.89 -8.79 32.97
N SER A 528 -22.90 -9.96 32.34
CA SER A 528 -23.09 -11.26 33.01
C SER A 528 -22.04 -12.25 32.47
N PRO A 529 -20.96 -12.55 33.22
CA PRO A 529 -20.65 -12.03 34.56
C PRO A 529 -20.40 -10.50 34.56
N PRO A 530 -20.67 -9.80 35.67
CA PRO A 530 -20.34 -8.38 35.82
C PRO A 530 -18.84 -8.16 35.65
N LYS A 531 -18.44 -7.12 34.93
CA LYS A 531 -17.03 -6.78 34.69
C LYS A 531 -16.67 -5.48 35.41
N ARG A 532 -15.42 -5.34 35.86
CA ARG A 532 -14.90 -4.10 36.46
C ARG A 532 -13.56 -3.71 35.87
N TYR A 533 -13.45 -2.46 35.42
CA TYR A 533 -12.18 -1.85 35.07
C TYR A 533 -11.76 -0.91 36.21
N THR A 534 -10.76 -1.31 36.99
CA THR A 534 -10.16 -0.47 38.05
C THR A 534 -8.71 -0.18 37.68
N THR A 535 -8.36 1.09 37.52
CA THR A 535 -7.00 1.51 37.12
C THR A 535 -6.67 2.91 37.63
N GLU A 536 -5.38 3.23 37.68
CA GLU A 536 -4.91 4.61 37.73
C GLU A 536 -4.19 4.94 36.41
N VAL A 537 -4.62 6.01 35.76
CA VAL A 537 -4.09 6.51 34.48
C VAL A 537 -3.14 7.66 34.80
N PRO A 538 -1.80 7.46 34.75
CA PRO A 538 -0.85 8.54 34.96
C PRO A 538 -0.82 9.44 33.70
N LEU A 539 -1.02 10.73 33.86
CA LEU A 539 -1.24 11.66 32.74
C LEU A 539 0.08 12.29 32.26
N PHE A 540 0.18 12.55 30.95
CA PHE A 540 1.38 13.15 30.36
C PHE A 540 1.79 14.47 31.04
N ALA A 541 0.84 15.37 31.31
CA ALA A 541 1.09 16.65 31.99
C ALA A 541 -0.04 17.01 32.98
N PRO A 542 0.15 18.03 33.85
CA PRO A 542 -0.84 18.34 34.89
C PRO A 542 -2.17 18.94 34.38
N ILE A 543 -3.23 18.69 35.15
CA ILE A 543 -4.61 19.11 34.88
C ILE A 543 -5.20 20.00 35.97
N ASP A 544 -6.14 20.85 35.58
CA ASP A 544 -7.03 21.57 36.49
C ASP A 544 -8.18 20.63 36.87
N THR A 545 -8.10 20.06 38.07
CA THR A 545 -9.06 19.06 38.57
C THR A 545 -10.46 19.64 38.82
N ALA A 546 -10.57 20.94 39.10
CA ALA A 546 -11.84 21.62 39.34
C ALA A 546 -12.59 21.99 38.05
N LYS A 547 -11.88 22.14 36.92
CA LYS A 547 -12.47 22.34 35.58
C LYS A 547 -12.60 21.04 34.77
N SER A 548 -12.06 19.93 35.27
CA SER A 548 -12.14 18.62 34.60
C SER A 548 -13.49 17.94 34.85
N THR A 549 -14.04 17.26 33.84
CA THR A 549 -15.40 16.67 33.87
C THR A 549 -15.43 15.31 33.18
N PHE A 550 -16.45 14.49 33.46
CA PHE A 550 -16.65 13.21 32.78
C PHE A 550 -18.12 12.97 32.40
N LYS A 551 -18.35 12.05 31.47
CA LYS A 551 -19.68 11.67 30.98
C LYS A 551 -19.72 10.18 30.65
N VAL A 552 -20.54 9.43 31.38
CA VAL A 552 -20.78 8.00 31.10
C VAL A 552 -21.81 7.86 29.98
N LEU A 553 -21.36 7.34 28.83
CA LEU A 553 -22.18 7.01 27.66
C LEU A 553 -22.36 5.48 27.56
N GLY A 554 -23.31 5.00 26.75
CA GLY A 554 -23.64 3.56 26.68
C GLY A 554 -22.51 2.65 26.19
N THR A 555 -21.52 3.22 25.48
CA THR A 555 -20.41 2.51 24.83
C THR A 555 -19.02 2.94 25.28
N LYS A 556 -18.91 4.03 26.08
CA LYS A 556 -17.64 4.57 26.57
C LYS A 556 -17.84 5.46 27.80
N LEU A 557 -16.80 5.59 28.63
CA LEU A 557 -16.60 6.77 29.46
C LEU A 557 -15.89 7.84 28.64
N GLU A 558 -16.42 9.04 28.61
CA GLU A 558 -15.78 10.22 28.02
C GLU A 558 -15.29 11.15 29.15
N VAL A 559 -14.08 11.70 29.02
CA VAL A 559 -13.43 12.49 30.07
C VAL A 559 -12.80 13.74 29.45
N ASN A 560 -13.20 14.91 29.93
CA ASN A 560 -12.68 16.21 29.50
C ASN A 560 -11.75 16.74 30.59
N LEU A 561 -10.45 16.70 30.32
CA LEU A 561 -9.39 17.16 31.20
C LEU A 561 -9.03 18.61 30.86
N ALA A 562 -9.30 19.54 31.75
CA ALA A 562 -8.81 20.91 31.58
C ALA A 562 -7.29 20.92 31.84
N LYS A 563 -6.49 21.39 30.89
CA LYS A 563 -5.02 21.41 31.05
C LYS A 563 -4.62 22.50 32.03
N ALA A 564 -3.69 22.22 32.95
CA ALA A 564 -3.11 23.25 33.82
C ALA A 564 -2.04 24.07 33.06
N GLY A 565 -1.22 23.41 32.24
CA GLY A 565 -0.28 24.04 31.30
C GLY A 565 -0.85 24.09 29.88
N GLY A 566 -0.54 25.14 29.12
CA GLY A 566 -0.96 25.30 27.71
C GLY A 566 -0.21 24.43 26.70
N GLU A 567 0.13 23.20 27.10
CA GLU A 567 1.05 22.30 26.40
C GLU A 567 0.30 21.32 25.48
N SER A 568 0.94 20.86 24.40
CA SER A 568 0.43 19.79 23.54
C SER A 568 0.78 18.44 24.16
N TRP A 569 -0.18 17.51 24.17
CA TRP A 569 0.01 16.16 24.70
C TRP A 569 0.27 15.17 23.53
N PRO A 570 1.50 14.66 23.35
CA PRO A 570 1.83 13.70 22.28
C PRO A 570 1.36 12.27 22.60
N VAL A 571 1.02 12.00 23.86
CA VAL A 571 0.42 10.76 24.38
C VAL A 571 -0.57 11.12 25.48
N LEU A 572 -1.53 10.24 25.79
CA LEU A 572 -2.44 10.46 26.91
C LEU A 572 -1.73 10.15 28.23
N ARG A 573 -1.05 9.00 28.29
CA ARG A 573 -0.42 8.51 29.51
C ARG A 573 1.07 8.84 29.54
N SER A 574 1.64 9.06 30.72
CA SER A 574 3.09 9.30 30.86
C SER A 574 3.95 8.04 30.71
N ASP A 575 3.34 6.85 30.75
CA ASP A 575 3.97 5.55 30.54
C ASP A 575 3.86 5.04 29.08
N ASP A 576 3.14 5.75 28.20
CA ASP A 576 3.05 5.44 26.77
C ASP A 576 4.36 5.81 26.03
N ARG A 577 4.78 4.96 25.08
CA ARG A 577 5.92 5.26 24.21
C ARG A 577 5.55 6.37 23.20
N LEU A 578 6.32 7.46 23.17
CA LEU A 578 6.20 8.52 22.18
C LEU A 578 6.33 7.99 20.73
N THR A 579 5.22 7.95 19.99
CA THR A 579 5.16 7.54 18.58
C THR A 579 5.15 8.74 17.64
N GLY A 580 6.19 9.57 17.70
CA GLY A 580 6.33 10.78 16.88
C GLY A 580 5.56 12.00 17.41
N GLU A 581 5.55 13.07 16.64
CA GLU A 581 4.89 14.33 17.02
C GLU A 581 3.39 14.31 16.66
N ILE A 582 2.52 14.54 17.64
CA ILE A 582 1.13 14.92 17.37
C ILE A 582 1.10 16.41 16.99
N LEU A 583 1.03 16.66 15.67
CA LEU A 583 0.90 18.01 15.09
C LEU A 583 -0.43 18.66 15.48
N GLN A 584 -0.45 19.37 16.61
CA GLN A 584 -1.61 20.16 17.04
C GLN A 584 -1.67 21.51 16.30
N ILE A 585 -2.25 21.50 15.09
CA ILE A 585 -2.48 22.72 14.29
C ILE A 585 -3.51 23.60 15.01
N GLY A 586 -3.06 24.69 15.64
CA GLY A 586 -3.98 25.62 16.32
C GLY A 586 -3.38 26.53 17.39
N LYS A 587 -2.18 27.09 17.19
CA LYS A 587 -1.61 28.09 18.12
C LYS A 587 -1.98 29.51 17.71
N ALA A 588 -3.20 29.92 18.04
CA ALA A 588 -3.56 31.35 18.03
C ALA A 588 -2.59 32.13 18.94
N GLY A 589 -2.16 33.31 18.48
CA GLY A 589 -1.04 34.02 19.10
C GLY A 589 -1.30 34.46 20.55
N ARG A 590 -0.25 34.42 21.38
CA ARG A 590 -0.18 35.29 22.56
C ARG A 590 0.42 36.63 22.12
N LEU A 591 -0.33 37.69 22.36
CA LEU A 591 0.21 39.05 22.43
C LEU A 591 0.99 39.20 23.75
N GLN A 592 2.29 39.48 23.64
CA GLN A 592 3.07 40.35 24.52
C GLN A 592 4.14 41.03 23.65
#